data_AF-A0A673KCS8-F1
#
_entry.id   AF-A0A673KCS8-F1
#
_cell.length_a   1.000
_cell.length_b   1.000
_cell.length_c   1.000
_cell.angle_alpha   90.00
_cell.angle_beta   90.00
_cell.angle_gamma   90.00
#
_symmetry.space_group_name_H-M   'P 1'
#
loop_
_entity.id
_entity.type
_entity.pdbx_description
1 polymer ?
#
loop_
_entity_poly.entity_id
_entity_poly.type
_entity_poly.pdbx_seq_one_letter_code
_entity_poly.pdbx_strand_id
1 'polypeptide(L)'
;MTLRSLTLNCFPPDKGTMKLLIVAALVGLCLAQHNPNTKHNRTSIVHLFEWRWADIAEECERYLAPNGYGGVQISPPSESVVVSNPWQPWWQRYQPVSYNLCSRSGTEAELKDMITRCNNVGVNIYVDAVINHMCGANYDYSYCEWYVLHCEFCRLYKIATGLMLAHPYGVTRVMSSYHWDRHFVNGKDQNDWMGPPSNANGSTKPVPINPDSTCGDKWICEHRWRQIRNMVIYRNVVNGQPLSNWWDNGNNQIAFSRGSKGFIVINNDDWALNVTLNTGLPKGTYCDVISGDKSGGSCTGKEVSVDADGRATFSISNTDEDPFIAIHADSKL
;
A
#
# COMPACT_ATOMS: atom_id res chain seq x y z
N MET A 1 12.33 -58.27 24.63
CA MET A 1 11.88 -57.05 23.91
C MET A 1 10.42 -56.83 24.26
N THR A 2 10.00 -55.56 24.35
CA THR A 2 8.61 -55.04 24.36
C THR A 2 7.78 -55.00 25.66
N LEU A 3 7.45 -53.74 26.00
CA LEU A 3 6.22 -53.13 26.53
C LEU A 3 5.80 -53.37 28.00
N ARG A 4 6.16 -52.40 28.85
CA ARG A 4 5.45 -52.08 30.10
C ARG A 4 4.17 -51.30 29.78
N SER A 5 3.05 -51.79 30.30
CA SER A 5 1.74 -51.13 30.26
C SER A 5 1.76 -49.87 31.15
N LEU A 6 1.46 -48.71 30.57
CA LEU A 6 1.11 -47.48 31.29
C LEU A 6 -0.41 -47.33 31.18
N THR A 7 -1.11 -47.66 32.26
CA THR A 7 -2.53 -47.35 32.44
C THR A 7 -2.69 -45.84 32.57
N LEU A 8 -3.26 -45.19 31.56
CA LEU A 8 -3.78 -43.83 31.66
C LEU A 8 -5.04 -43.84 32.55
N ASN A 9 -4.95 -43.20 33.71
CA ASN A 9 -6.14 -42.84 34.48
C ASN A 9 -6.87 -41.70 33.74
N CYS A 10 -8.01 -42.01 33.11
CA CYS A 10 -8.95 -41.01 32.62
C CYS A 10 -9.65 -40.35 33.81
N PHE A 11 -9.17 -39.18 34.23
CA PHE A 11 -9.99 -38.27 35.02
C PHE A 11 -10.94 -37.52 34.07
N PRO A 12 -12.25 -37.42 34.38
CA PRO A 12 -13.16 -36.61 33.59
C PRO A 12 -12.74 -35.14 33.68
N PRO A 13 -12.69 -34.39 32.57
CA PRO A 13 -12.28 -32.99 32.59
C PRO A 13 -13.32 -32.18 33.35
N ASP A 14 -12.85 -31.43 34.34
CA ASP A 14 -13.67 -30.52 35.12
C ASP A 14 -14.26 -29.43 34.20
N LYS A 15 -15.54 -29.09 34.39
CA LYS A 15 -16.31 -28.22 33.48
C LYS A 15 -15.71 -26.81 33.36
N GLY A 16 -14.86 -26.40 34.30
CA GLY A 16 -14.11 -25.14 34.26
C GLY A 16 -12.95 -25.13 33.26
N THR A 17 -12.25 -26.26 33.08
CA THR A 17 -11.06 -26.36 32.23
C THR A 17 -11.40 -26.37 30.74
N MET A 18 -12.57 -26.94 30.39
CA MET A 18 -13.05 -26.97 29.01
C MET A 18 -13.56 -25.59 28.53
N LYS A 19 -14.12 -24.77 29.42
CA LYS A 19 -14.48 -23.37 29.10
C LYS A 19 -13.25 -22.50 28.87
N LEU A 20 -12.18 -22.70 29.64
CA LEU A 20 -10.95 -21.93 29.51
C LEU A 20 -10.21 -22.24 28.18
N LEU A 21 -10.21 -23.51 27.77
CA LEU A 21 -9.63 -23.95 26.49
C LEU A 21 -10.42 -23.44 25.27
N ILE A 22 -11.75 -23.41 25.35
CA ILE A 22 -12.60 -22.88 24.27
C ILE A 22 -12.42 -21.36 24.11
N VAL A 23 -12.32 -20.62 25.22
CA VAL A 23 -12.05 -19.17 25.18
C VAL A 23 -10.65 -18.88 24.64
N ALA A 24 -9.63 -19.64 25.05
CA ALA A 24 -8.27 -19.48 24.52
C ALA A 24 -8.18 -19.82 23.01
N ALA A 25 -8.90 -20.84 22.54
CA ALA A 25 -8.96 -21.18 21.12
C ALA A 25 -9.69 -20.11 20.29
N LEU A 26 -10.79 -19.54 20.80
CA LEU A 26 -11.53 -18.46 20.13
C LEU A 26 -10.71 -17.16 20.07
N VAL A 27 -9.95 -16.83 21.13
CA VAL A 27 -9.04 -15.67 21.12
C VAL A 27 -7.84 -15.90 20.17
N GLY A 28 -7.33 -17.14 20.08
CA GLY A 28 -6.26 -17.50 19.14
C GLY A 28 -6.69 -17.45 17.67
N LEU A 29 -7.93 -17.82 17.36
CA LEU A 29 -8.50 -17.74 16.01
C LEU A 29 -8.69 -16.30 15.52
N CYS A 30 -9.03 -15.36 16.40
CA CYS A 30 -9.20 -13.94 16.04
C CYS A 30 -7.88 -13.22 15.68
N LEU A 31 -6.73 -13.67 16.19
CA LEU A 31 -5.42 -13.08 15.90
C LEU A 31 -4.72 -13.70 14.67
N ALA A 32 -5.15 -14.89 14.24
CA ALA A 32 -4.54 -15.63 13.13
C ALA A 32 -4.95 -15.11 11.74
N GLN A 33 -5.86 -14.15 11.64
CA GLN A 33 -6.56 -13.89 10.38
C GLN A 33 -5.89 -12.86 9.45
N HIS A 34 -4.82 -12.16 9.85
CA HIS A 34 -4.18 -11.09 9.04
C HIS A 34 -2.63 -11.13 9.09
N ASN A 35 -2.00 -12.28 8.85
CA ASN A 35 -0.55 -12.32 8.62
C ASN A 35 -0.25 -12.22 7.11
N PRO A 36 0.27 -11.08 6.61
CA PRO A 36 0.62 -10.95 5.20
C PRO A 36 1.89 -11.72 4.82
N ASN A 37 2.61 -12.30 5.78
CA ASN A 37 3.91 -12.98 5.59
C ASN A 37 5.03 -12.06 5.06
N THR A 38 4.86 -10.73 5.18
CA THR A 38 5.90 -9.76 4.80
C THR A 38 7.15 -9.93 5.66
N LYS A 39 8.32 -9.74 5.03
CA LYS A 39 9.62 -9.89 5.70
C LYS A 39 10.09 -8.55 6.26
N HIS A 40 11.09 -8.59 7.15
CA HIS A 40 11.83 -7.41 7.63
C HIS A 40 10.98 -6.27 8.19
N ASN A 41 9.90 -6.60 8.91
CA ASN A 41 9.01 -5.59 9.51
C ASN A 41 8.38 -4.62 8.48
N ARG A 42 8.25 -5.04 7.22
CA ARG A 42 7.61 -4.25 6.16
C ARG A 42 6.10 -4.44 6.22
N THR A 43 5.32 -3.37 6.15
CA THR A 43 3.91 -3.35 6.57
C THR A 43 2.90 -3.01 5.47
N SER A 44 3.38 -2.66 4.28
CA SER A 44 2.55 -2.29 3.14
C SER A 44 2.88 -3.12 1.90
N ILE A 45 1.87 -3.41 1.09
CA ILE A 45 2.03 -3.94 -0.26
C ILE A 45 1.67 -2.86 -1.29
N VAL A 46 2.14 -3.01 -2.52
CA VAL A 46 1.78 -2.14 -3.65
C VAL A 46 1.11 -2.94 -4.76
N HIS A 47 0.04 -2.42 -5.35
CA HIS A 47 -0.56 -3.00 -6.55
C HIS A 47 0.08 -2.35 -7.78
N LEU A 48 1.02 -3.04 -8.43
CA LEU A 48 1.63 -2.60 -9.69
C LEU A 48 0.72 -3.00 -10.86
N PHE A 49 -0.37 -2.25 -10.99
CA PHE A 49 -1.49 -2.61 -11.88
C PHE A 49 -1.07 -2.59 -13.34
N GLU A 50 -1.22 -3.74 -14.01
CA GLU A 50 -0.89 -3.98 -15.41
C GLU A 50 0.60 -3.94 -15.80
N TRP A 51 1.52 -3.89 -14.83
CA TRP A 51 2.95 -3.90 -15.10
C TRP A 51 3.41 -5.24 -15.69
N ARG A 52 4.50 -5.22 -16.46
CA ARG A 52 5.16 -6.43 -16.96
C ARG A 52 6.00 -7.09 -15.86
N TRP A 53 6.21 -8.40 -15.96
CA TRP A 53 6.99 -9.17 -14.98
C TRP A 53 8.43 -8.64 -14.87
N ALA A 54 9.06 -8.34 -16.01
CA ALA A 54 10.41 -7.79 -16.05
C ALA A 54 10.52 -6.44 -15.31
N ASP A 55 9.56 -5.54 -15.50
CA ASP A 55 9.54 -4.23 -14.83
C ASP A 55 9.33 -4.38 -13.33
N ILE A 56 8.45 -5.29 -12.89
CA ILE A 56 8.24 -5.58 -11.46
C ILE A 56 9.50 -6.15 -10.82
N ALA A 57 10.21 -7.05 -11.52
CA ALA A 57 11.44 -7.65 -11.01
C ALA A 57 12.53 -6.59 -10.76
N GLU A 58 12.72 -5.68 -11.73
CA GLU A 58 13.62 -4.54 -11.57
C GLU A 58 13.14 -3.60 -10.46
N GLU A 59 11.84 -3.33 -10.37
CA GLU A 59 11.25 -2.45 -9.36
C GLU A 59 11.45 -2.99 -7.94
N CYS A 60 11.33 -4.31 -7.76
CA CYS A 60 11.63 -4.99 -6.50
C CYS A 60 13.04 -4.68 -5.99
N GLU A 61 14.03 -4.80 -6.88
CA GLU A 61 15.45 -4.65 -6.56
C GLU A 61 15.85 -3.18 -6.41
N ARG A 62 15.46 -2.33 -7.38
CA ARG A 62 15.92 -0.94 -7.46
C ARG A 62 15.18 0.00 -6.52
N TYR A 63 13.95 -0.35 -6.09
CA TYR A 63 13.09 0.60 -5.39
C TYR A 63 12.31 0.01 -4.21
N LEU A 64 11.54 -1.06 -4.41
CA LEU A 64 10.62 -1.55 -3.37
C LEU A 64 11.37 -2.07 -2.14
N ALA A 65 12.44 -2.84 -2.34
CA ALA A 65 13.25 -3.35 -1.24
C ALA A 65 13.96 -2.23 -0.46
N PRO A 66 14.70 -1.29 -1.11
CA PRO A 66 15.31 -0.16 -0.42
C PRO A 66 14.31 0.74 0.33
N ASN A 67 13.09 0.90 -0.18
CA ASN A 67 12.07 1.78 0.41
C ASN A 67 11.08 1.04 1.34
N GLY A 68 11.38 -0.21 1.70
CA GLY A 68 10.65 -0.93 2.74
C GLY A 68 9.24 -1.39 2.36
N TYR A 69 8.95 -1.59 1.07
CA TYR A 69 7.72 -2.25 0.63
C TYR A 69 7.76 -3.76 0.89
N GLY A 70 6.70 -4.30 1.49
CA GLY A 70 6.60 -5.69 1.91
C GLY A 70 6.26 -6.66 0.79
N GLY A 71 5.61 -6.18 -0.27
CA GLY A 71 5.33 -6.99 -1.45
C GLY A 71 4.51 -6.30 -2.52
N VAL A 72 4.24 -7.05 -3.58
CA VAL A 72 3.55 -6.58 -4.79
C VAL A 72 2.32 -7.44 -5.02
N GLN A 73 1.15 -6.80 -5.15
CA GLN A 73 0.02 -7.42 -5.81
C GLN A 73 0.21 -7.28 -7.32
N ILE A 74 0.13 -8.41 -8.04
CA ILE A 74 0.22 -8.45 -9.50
C ILE A 74 -1.16 -8.65 -10.13
N SER A 75 -1.36 -8.12 -11.34
CA SER A 75 -2.55 -8.42 -12.16
C SER A 75 -2.62 -9.92 -12.52
N PRO A 76 -3.80 -10.46 -12.90
CA PRO A 76 -4.00 -11.89 -13.12
C PRO A 76 -2.98 -12.49 -14.10
N PRO A 77 -2.15 -13.47 -13.70
CA PRO A 77 -1.07 -13.99 -14.53
C PRO A 77 -1.53 -15.05 -15.54
N SER A 78 -2.75 -15.55 -15.39
CA SER A 78 -3.35 -16.54 -16.27
C SER A 78 -3.67 -15.97 -17.65
N GLU A 79 -3.67 -16.84 -18.65
CA GLU A 79 -4.13 -16.56 -20.01
C GLU A 79 -5.57 -16.05 -20.00
N SER A 80 -5.79 -14.95 -20.71
CA SER A 80 -7.07 -14.29 -20.81
C SER A 80 -7.49 -14.08 -22.25
N VAL A 81 -8.77 -13.78 -22.45
CA VAL A 81 -9.27 -13.36 -23.76
C VAL A 81 -8.52 -12.12 -24.26
N VAL A 82 -8.32 -12.02 -25.57
CA VAL A 82 -7.80 -10.83 -26.23
C VAL A 82 -8.96 -10.09 -26.88
N VAL A 83 -9.30 -8.92 -26.35
CA VAL A 83 -10.40 -8.09 -26.84
C VAL A 83 -9.85 -7.03 -27.80
N SER A 84 -10.38 -7.01 -29.01
CA SER A 84 -10.01 -6.03 -30.05
C SER A 84 -11.00 -4.86 -30.15
N ASN A 85 -12.22 -5.02 -29.63
CA ASN A 85 -13.22 -3.97 -29.56
C ASN A 85 -13.99 -4.02 -28.22
N PRO A 86 -13.80 -3.04 -27.31
CA PRO A 86 -12.82 -1.95 -27.43
C PRO A 86 -11.38 -2.50 -27.40
N TRP A 87 -10.38 -1.72 -27.85
CA TRP A 87 -9.02 -2.23 -28.05
C TRP A 87 -8.27 -2.44 -26.73
N GLN A 88 -7.91 -3.70 -26.42
CA GLN A 88 -7.04 -4.11 -25.30
C GLN A 88 -7.45 -3.55 -23.91
N PRO A 89 -8.73 -3.63 -23.51
CA PRO A 89 -9.21 -3.09 -22.27
C PRO A 89 -8.57 -3.78 -21.06
N TRP A 90 -8.51 -3.11 -19.92
CA TRP A 90 -7.90 -3.68 -18.72
C TRP A 90 -8.66 -4.88 -18.16
N TRP A 91 -9.98 -4.82 -18.21
CA TRP A 91 -10.85 -5.85 -17.67
C TRP A 91 -10.75 -7.18 -18.41
N GLN A 92 -10.11 -7.25 -19.59
CA GLN A 92 -9.95 -8.52 -20.32
C GLN A 92 -9.21 -9.58 -19.49
N ARG A 93 -8.28 -9.16 -18.61
CA ARG A 93 -7.53 -10.07 -17.73
C ARG A 93 -8.37 -10.76 -16.68
N TYR A 94 -9.56 -10.24 -16.43
CA TYR A 94 -10.55 -10.85 -15.55
C TYR A 94 -11.48 -11.81 -16.30
N GLN A 95 -11.15 -12.17 -17.55
CA GLN A 95 -11.84 -13.21 -18.31
C GLN A 95 -10.85 -14.33 -18.69
N PRO A 96 -10.54 -15.25 -17.76
CA PRO A 96 -9.60 -16.34 -18.01
C PRO A 96 -10.07 -17.24 -19.15
N VAL A 97 -9.15 -17.60 -20.03
CA VAL A 97 -9.34 -18.63 -21.08
C VAL A 97 -8.76 -19.96 -20.62
N SER A 98 -7.61 -19.90 -19.94
CA SER A 98 -6.96 -21.06 -19.32
C SER A 98 -6.17 -20.62 -18.09
N TYR A 99 -5.58 -21.57 -17.37
CA TYR A 99 -4.65 -21.29 -16.26
C TYR A 99 -3.18 -21.36 -16.68
N ASN A 100 -2.90 -21.36 -17.99
CA ASN A 100 -1.53 -21.18 -18.48
C ASN A 100 -1.01 -19.82 -18.01
N LEU A 101 0.21 -19.78 -17.48
CA LEU A 101 0.82 -18.56 -16.94
C LEU A 101 1.44 -17.72 -18.06
N CYS A 102 0.62 -17.32 -19.02
CA CYS A 102 1.01 -16.50 -20.15
C CYS A 102 0.00 -15.36 -20.30
N SER A 103 0.45 -14.13 -20.07
CA SER A 103 -0.42 -12.95 -20.17
C SER A 103 0.32 -11.81 -20.86
N ARG A 104 -0.35 -10.67 -21.05
CA ARG A 104 0.29 -9.46 -21.61
C ARG A 104 1.43 -8.91 -20.75
N SER A 105 1.53 -9.32 -19.49
CA SER A 105 2.65 -8.97 -18.61
C SER A 105 3.91 -9.82 -18.86
N GLY A 106 3.78 -10.94 -19.57
CA GLY A 106 4.89 -11.84 -19.91
C GLY A 106 4.55 -13.33 -19.75
N THR A 107 5.55 -14.14 -20.04
CA THR A 107 5.53 -15.61 -20.02
C THR A 107 5.72 -16.18 -18.60
N GLU A 108 5.51 -17.49 -18.46
CA GLU A 108 5.72 -18.22 -17.20
C GLU A 108 7.18 -18.12 -16.71
N ALA A 109 8.14 -18.16 -17.64
CA ALA A 109 9.56 -18.04 -17.31
C ALA A 109 9.87 -16.67 -16.71
N GLU A 110 9.33 -15.60 -17.29
CA GLU A 110 9.49 -14.23 -16.78
C GLU A 110 8.76 -14.02 -15.44
N LEU A 111 7.58 -14.64 -15.27
CA LEU A 111 6.86 -14.62 -13.99
C LEU A 111 7.69 -15.31 -12.89
N LYS A 112 8.29 -16.47 -13.19
CA LYS A 112 9.17 -17.19 -12.26
C LYS A 112 10.43 -16.40 -11.93
N ASP A 113 11.05 -15.75 -12.91
CA ASP A 113 12.20 -14.86 -12.71
C ASP A 113 11.84 -13.72 -11.74
N MET A 114 10.73 -13.02 -12.01
CA MET A 114 10.23 -11.94 -11.17
C MET A 114 9.96 -12.41 -9.73
N ILE A 115 9.25 -13.53 -9.54
CA ILE A 115 9.00 -14.09 -8.19
C ILE A 115 10.32 -14.37 -7.47
N THR A 116 11.30 -14.94 -8.17
CA THR A 116 12.60 -15.31 -7.59
C THR A 116 13.37 -14.07 -7.16
N ARG A 117 13.53 -13.09 -8.07
CA ARG A 117 14.25 -11.84 -7.82
C ARG A 117 13.63 -11.02 -6.69
N CYS A 118 12.31 -10.84 -6.71
CA CYS A 118 11.61 -10.13 -5.65
C CYS A 118 11.77 -10.82 -4.28
N ASN A 119 11.62 -12.16 -4.23
CA ASN A 119 11.80 -12.89 -2.98
C ASN A 119 13.21 -12.81 -2.41
N ASN A 120 14.24 -12.79 -3.28
CA ASN A 120 15.65 -12.66 -2.90
C ASN A 120 15.94 -11.31 -2.22
N VAL A 121 15.23 -10.24 -2.59
CA VAL A 121 15.34 -8.92 -1.95
C VAL A 121 14.27 -8.67 -0.86
N GLY A 122 13.57 -9.73 -0.46
CA GLY A 122 12.60 -9.70 0.63
C GLY A 122 11.26 -9.04 0.31
N VAL A 123 10.91 -8.92 -0.97
CA VAL A 123 9.62 -8.40 -1.46
C VAL A 123 8.74 -9.57 -1.89
N ASN A 124 7.61 -9.78 -1.22
CA ASN A 124 6.70 -10.88 -1.54
C ASN A 124 5.86 -10.57 -2.80
N ILE A 125 5.34 -11.62 -3.44
CA ILE A 125 4.39 -11.51 -4.55
C ILE A 125 3.03 -12.06 -4.11
N TYR A 126 1.97 -11.30 -4.36
CA TYR A 126 0.58 -11.68 -4.14
C TYR A 126 -0.14 -11.70 -5.48
N VAL A 127 -0.69 -12.85 -5.84
CA VAL A 127 -1.34 -13.07 -7.13
C VAL A 127 -2.81 -12.66 -7.05
N ASP A 128 -3.28 -11.88 -8.02
CA ASP A 128 -4.71 -11.69 -8.26
C ASP A 128 -5.28 -12.97 -8.92
N ALA A 129 -6.01 -13.77 -8.14
CA ALA A 129 -6.49 -15.08 -8.54
C ALA A 129 -7.95 -15.02 -9.01
N VAL A 130 -8.16 -15.07 -10.33
CA VAL A 130 -9.51 -15.11 -10.93
C VAL A 130 -9.96 -16.56 -11.06
N ILE A 131 -10.59 -17.06 -9.99
CA ILE A 131 -11.05 -18.46 -9.90
C ILE A 131 -12.58 -18.61 -9.84
N ASN A 132 -13.30 -17.49 -9.74
CA ASN A 132 -14.76 -17.50 -9.64
C ASN A 132 -15.46 -17.77 -10.98
N HIS A 133 -14.85 -17.35 -12.10
CA HIS A 133 -15.45 -17.38 -13.42
C HIS A 133 -14.39 -17.52 -14.52
N MET A 134 -14.82 -17.85 -15.73
CA MET A 134 -14.03 -17.88 -16.97
C MET A 134 -14.54 -16.79 -17.93
N CYS A 135 -14.01 -16.72 -19.15
CA CYS A 135 -14.54 -15.82 -20.18
C CYS A 135 -16.04 -16.09 -20.48
N GLY A 136 -16.81 -15.02 -20.72
CA GLY A 136 -18.25 -15.12 -20.99
C GLY A 136 -18.56 -15.88 -22.29
N ALA A 137 -19.58 -16.75 -22.26
CA ALA A 137 -19.92 -17.65 -23.37
C ALA A 137 -20.60 -16.94 -24.57
N ASN A 138 -20.99 -15.68 -24.43
CA ASN A 138 -21.48 -14.79 -25.48
C ASN A 138 -21.14 -13.36 -25.04
N TYR A 139 -20.57 -12.54 -25.92
CA TYR A 139 -20.35 -11.13 -25.62
C TYR A 139 -21.69 -10.43 -25.45
N ASP A 140 -22.18 -10.39 -24.22
CA ASP A 140 -23.20 -9.45 -23.78
C ASP A 140 -22.66 -8.70 -22.57
N TYR A 141 -22.68 -7.37 -22.68
CA TYR A 141 -21.90 -6.47 -21.83
C TYR A 141 -22.39 -6.50 -20.39
N SER A 142 -21.55 -6.98 -19.47
CA SER A 142 -21.70 -6.73 -18.04
C SER A 142 -20.75 -5.60 -17.64
N TYR A 143 -21.31 -4.44 -17.31
CA TYR A 143 -20.57 -3.34 -16.71
C TYR A 143 -20.19 -3.72 -15.27
N CYS A 144 -18.94 -4.11 -15.04
CA CYS A 144 -18.36 -4.10 -13.71
C CYS A 144 -17.75 -2.71 -13.45
N GLU A 145 -18.46 -1.87 -12.69
CA GLU A 145 -17.89 -0.63 -12.16
C GLU A 145 -16.81 -0.97 -11.13
N TRP A 146 -15.57 -0.64 -11.45
CA TRP A 146 -14.51 -0.55 -10.46
C TRP A 146 -14.03 0.89 -10.41
N TYR A 147 -14.05 1.47 -9.21
CA TYR A 147 -13.35 2.73 -8.95
C TYR A 147 -11.85 2.43 -8.94
N VAL A 148 -11.19 2.58 -10.09
CA VAL A 148 -9.74 2.76 -10.11
C VAL A 148 -9.48 4.12 -9.45
N LEU A 149 -8.94 4.10 -8.23
CA LEU A 149 -8.52 5.31 -7.53
C LEU A 149 -7.37 5.96 -8.32
N HIS A 150 -7.72 6.89 -9.20
CA HIS A 150 -6.80 7.69 -9.98
C HIS A 150 -6.61 9.06 -9.34
N CYS A 151 -5.45 9.66 -9.58
CA CYS A 151 -5.06 10.97 -9.10
C CYS A 151 -5.78 12.11 -9.83
N GLU A 152 -7.10 12.22 -9.69
CA GLU A 152 -7.84 13.41 -10.13
C GLU A 152 -7.66 14.57 -9.14
N PHE A 153 -7.55 14.24 -7.86
CA PHE A 153 -7.30 15.16 -6.76
C PHE A 153 -6.03 14.75 -6.03
N CYS A 154 -4.88 14.93 -6.68
CA CYS A 154 -3.59 14.46 -6.16
C CYS A 154 -3.27 14.91 -4.74
N ARG A 155 -3.69 16.13 -4.39
CA ARG A 155 -3.59 16.67 -3.04
C ARG A 155 -4.39 15.84 -2.02
N LEU A 156 -5.67 15.61 -2.26
CA LEU A 156 -6.53 14.83 -1.37
C LEU A 156 -6.13 13.36 -1.33
N TYR A 157 -5.69 12.79 -2.45
CA TYR A 157 -5.22 11.41 -2.52
C TYR A 157 -3.97 11.20 -1.64
N LYS A 158 -3.03 12.15 -1.65
CA LYS A 158 -1.85 12.12 -0.77
C LYS A 158 -2.25 12.18 0.71
N ILE A 159 -3.21 13.03 1.08
CA ILE A 159 -3.73 13.11 2.47
C ILE A 159 -4.39 11.80 2.89
N ALA A 160 -5.31 11.26 2.07
CA ALA A 160 -6.03 10.04 2.38
C ALA A 160 -5.08 8.83 2.52
N THR A 161 -4.09 8.74 1.62
CA THR A 161 -3.06 7.70 1.66
C THR A 161 -2.15 7.86 2.87
N GLY A 162 -1.78 9.09 3.22
CA GLY A 162 -1.00 9.41 4.43
C GLY A 162 -1.75 8.99 5.70
N LEU A 163 -3.03 9.34 5.82
CA LEU A 163 -3.88 8.92 6.94
C LEU A 163 -3.99 7.39 7.05
N MET A 164 -4.26 6.72 5.93
CA MET A 164 -4.31 5.25 5.86
C MET A 164 -3.00 4.61 6.35
N LEU A 165 -1.85 5.13 5.90
CA LEU A 165 -0.54 4.58 6.24
C LEU A 165 -0.15 4.88 7.70
N ALA A 166 -0.56 6.02 8.25
CA ALA A 166 -0.30 6.38 9.64
C ALA A 166 -1.18 5.61 10.65
N HIS A 167 -2.43 5.30 10.29
CA HIS A 167 -3.40 4.65 11.17
C HIS A 167 -3.10 3.15 11.37
N PRO A 168 -3.25 2.56 12.59
CA PRO A 168 -2.85 1.17 12.85
C PRO A 168 -3.76 0.11 12.19
N TYR A 169 -4.91 0.48 11.67
CA TYR A 169 -5.91 -0.47 11.16
C TYR A 169 -5.45 -1.16 9.87
N GLY A 170 -5.65 -2.49 9.83
CA GLY A 170 -5.53 -3.32 8.63
C GLY A 170 -4.10 -3.49 8.07
N VAL A 171 -4.03 -4.25 6.98
CA VAL A 171 -2.84 -4.35 6.12
C VAL A 171 -3.04 -3.39 4.95
N THR A 172 -2.07 -2.52 4.71
CA THR A 172 -2.21 -1.43 3.74
C THR A 172 -1.76 -1.84 2.34
N ARG A 173 -2.59 -1.54 1.34
CA ARG A 173 -2.28 -1.71 -0.07
C ARG A 173 -2.26 -0.33 -0.76
N VAL A 174 -1.09 0.05 -1.25
CA VAL A 174 -0.90 1.27 -2.06
C VAL A 174 -1.22 0.95 -3.52
N MET A 175 -2.00 1.80 -4.18
CA MET A 175 -2.25 1.66 -5.62
C MET A 175 -1.09 2.26 -6.42
N SER A 176 -0.75 1.64 -7.55
CA SER A 176 0.15 2.21 -8.56
C SER A 176 -0.48 2.03 -9.94
N SER A 177 -0.76 3.13 -10.61
CA SER A 177 -1.64 3.20 -11.77
C SER A 177 -0.92 3.62 -13.05
N TYR A 178 -1.68 3.68 -14.14
CA TYR A 178 -1.33 4.38 -15.38
C TYR A 178 -2.36 5.46 -15.69
N HIS A 179 -1.99 6.40 -16.54
CA HIS A 179 -2.87 7.43 -17.09
C HIS A 179 -3.66 6.88 -18.27
N TRP A 180 -4.95 7.17 -18.31
CA TRP A 180 -5.79 7.02 -19.49
C TRP A 180 -6.56 8.30 -19.77
N ASP A 181 -6.99 8.47 -21.02
CA ASP A 181 -7.58 9.72 -21.50
C ASP A 181 -9.06 9.77 -21.08
N ARG A 182 -9.31 10.09 -19.81
CA ARG A 182 -10.65 10.12 -19.20
C ARG A 182 -11.59 11.06 -19.95
N HIS A 183 -12.83 10.63 -20.13
CA HIS A 183 -13.87 11.40 -20.82
C HIS A 183 -15.22 11.25 -20.12
N PHE A 184 -15.53 12.19 -19.24
CA PHE A 184 -16.78 12.18 -18.48
C PHE A 184 -17.95 12.73 -19.29
N VAL A 185 -18.98 11.89 -19.45
CA VAL A 185 -20.29 12.26 -19.98
C VAL A 185 -21.34 11.84 -18.97
N ASN A 186 -22.17 12.79 -18.51
CA ASN A 186 -23.21 12.56 -17.51
C ASN A 186 -22.71 11.87 -16.23
N GLY A 187 -21.53 12.25 -15.74
CA GLY A 187 -20.92 11.69 -14.53
C GLY A 187 -20.26 10.32 -14.69
N LYS A 188 -20.23 9.74 -15.91
CA LYS A 188 -19.56 8.48 -16.20
C LYS A 188 -18.39 8.69 -17.17
N ASP A 189 -17.23 8.13 -16.82
CA ASP A 189 -16.10 8.07 -17.73
C ASP A 189 -16.39 7.07 -18.87
N GLN A 190 -16.51 7.57 -20.09
CA GLN A 190 -16.75 6.75 -21.28
C GLN A 190 -15.51 5.97 -21.72
N ASN A 191 -14.35 6.30 -21.15
CA ASN A 191 -13.06 5.68 -21.44
C ASN A 191 -12.54 4.83 -20.27
N ASP A 192 -13.41 4.47 -19.32
CA ASP A 192 -13.10 3.63 -18.14
C ASP A 192 -12.57 2.23 -18.49
N TRP A 193 -12.74 1.79 -19.74
CA TRP A 193 -12.26 0.52 -20.27
C TRP A 193 -10.78 0.55 -20.67
N MET A 194 -10.16 1.72 -20.85
CA MET A 194 -8.83 1.85 -21.48
C MET A 194 -7.76 1.01 -20.76
N GLY A 195 -7.04 0.22 -21.54
CA GLY A 195 -5.91 -0.59 -21.07
C GLY A 195 -4.65 0.22 -20.74
N PRO A 196 -3.58 -0.47 -20.27
CA PRO A 196 -2.32 0.15 -19.93
C PRO A 196 -1.63 0.76 -21.16
N PRO A 197 -0.58 1.58 -20.95
CA PRO A 197 0.28 2.04 -22.03
C PRO A 197 0.78 0.85 -22.85
N SER A 198 0.42 0.81 -24.13
CA SER A 198 0.61 -0.37 -24.99
C SER A 198 1.22 0.01 -26.34
N ASN A 199 1.95 -0.93 -26.93
CA ASN A 199 2.42 -0.87 -28.31
C ASN A 199 1.28 -1.18 -29.29
N ALA A 200 1.47 -0.88 -30.57
CA ALA A 200 0.46 -1.12 -31.61
C ALA A 200 0.02 -2.59 -31.72
N ASN A 201 0.89 -3.54 -31.33
CA ASN A 201 0.57 -4.98 -31.30
C ASN A 201 -0.18 -5.43 -30.03
N GLY A 202 -0.56 -4.51 -29.13
CA GLY A 202 -1.26 -4.80 -27.87
C GLY A 202 -0.37 -5.25 -26.71
N SER A 203 0.95 -5.36 -26.91
CA SER A 203 1.88 -5.61 -25.79
C SER A 203 2.02 -4.38 -24.90
N THR A 204 2.07 -4.58 -23.58
CA THR A 204 2.28 -3.50 -22.61
C THR A 204 3.67 -2.86 -22.80
N LYS A 205 3.77 -1.54 -22.63
CA LYS A 205 5.03 -0.79 -22.68
C LYS A 205 5.87 -0.98 -21.42
N PRO A 206 7.20 -0.84 -21.50
CA PRO A 206 8.07 -0.77 -20.31
C PRO A 206 7.69 0.39 -19.38
N VAL A 207 8.20 0.34 -18.15
CA VAL A 207 8.10 1.45 -17.18
C VAL A 207 9.42 2.21 -17.10
N PRO A 208 9.62 3.28 -17.89
CA PRO A 208 10.83 4.09 -17.80
C PRO A 208 10.85 4.88 -16.49
N ILE A 209 12.04 5.02 -15.89
CA ILE A 209 12.28 5.84 -14.71
C ILE A 209 13.01 7.10 -15.12
N ASN A 210 12.43 8.24 -14.78
CA ASN A 210 12.99 9.57 -15.03
C ASN A 210 14.11 9.89 -14.02
N PRO A 211 14.99 10.88 -14.30
CA PRO A 211 16.05 11.27 -13.39
C PRO A 211 15.57 11.75 -11.99
N ASP A 212 14.35 12.27 -11.90
CA ASP A 212 13.71 12.69 -10.66
C ASP A 212 13.02 11.52 -9.90
N SER A 213 13.26 10.28 -10.35
CA SER A 213 12.66 9.03 -9.84
C SER A 213 11.16 8.84 -10.11
N THR A 214 10.51 9.76 -10.85
CA THR A 214 9.15 9.54 -11.38
C THR A 214 9.15 8.53 -12.53
N CYS A 215 7.98 8.08 -12.96
CA CYS A 215 7.85 7.22 -14.12
C CYS A 215 7.44 8.01 -15.36
N GLY A 216 7.89 7.55 -16.54
CA GLY A 216 7.46 8.07 -17.83
C GLY A 216 6.39 7.21 -18.50
N ASP A 217 6.13 7.48 -19.79
CA ASP A 217 5.24 6.69 -20.64
C ASP A 217 3.85 6.42 -20.05
N LYS A 218 3.24 7.46 -19.47
CA LYS A 218 1.89 7.42 -18.85
C LYS A 218 1.79 6.55 -17.59
N TRP A 219 2.86 5.96 -17.07
CA TRP A 219 2.84 5.31 -15.76
C TRP A 219 2.85 6.36 -14.64
N ILE A 220 1.88 6.29 -13.73
CA ILE A 220 1.71 7.31 -12.68
C ILE A 220 2.70 7.10 -11.53
N CYS A 221 2.89 5.84 -11.13
CA CYS A 221 3.81 5.45 -10.07
C CYS A 221 3.60 6.21 -8.75
N GLU A 222 2.37 6.22 -8.23
CA GLU A 222 2.02 6.85 -6.95
C GLU A 222 2.92 6.35 -5.81
N HIS A 223 3.30 5.07 -5.85
CA HIS A 223 4.23 4.46 -4.90
C HIS A 223 5.63 5.10 -4.88
N ARG A 224 5.99 5.87 -5.91
CA ARG A 224 7.25 6.61 -6.02
C ARG A 224 7.17 8.05 -5.51
N TRP A 225 5.97 8.60 -5.33
CA TRP A 225 5.82 9.96 -4.81
C TRP A 225 6.37 10.02 -3.39
N ARG A 226 7.22 11.01 -3.13
CA ARG A 226 7.91 11.19 -1.84
C ARG A 226 6.95 11.05 -0.66
N GLN A 227 5.81 11.73 -0.74
CA GLN A 227 4.77 11.75 0.29
C GLN A 227 4.22 10.33 0.58
N ILE A 228 4.02 9.50 -0.44
CA ILE A 228 3.49 8.14 -0.27
C ILE A 228 4.60 7.17 0.16
N ARG A 229 5.75 7.19 -0.52
CA ARG A 229 6.94 6.39 -0.17
C ARG A 229 7.35 6.61 1.28
N ASN A 230 7.46 7.87 1.70
CA ASN A 230 7.86 8.20 3.07
C ASN A 230 6.80 7.80 4.09
N MET A 231 5.52 7.79 3.72
CA MET A 231 4.47 7.28 4.60
C MET A 231 4.45 5.74 4.68
N VAL A 232 4.92 5.03 3.64
CA VAL A 232 5.19 3.58 3.73
C VAL A 232 6.32 3.31 4.72
N ILE A 233 7.39 4.11 4.66
CA ILE A 233 8.49 4.05 5.63
C ILE A 233 8.00 4.40 7.04
N TYR A 234 7.22 5.48 7.20
CA TYR A 234 6.58 5.87 8.46
C TYR A 234 5.85 4.69 9.09
N ARG A 235 5.01 3.98 8.32
CA ARG A 235 4.25 2.82 8.80
C ARG A 235 5.16 1.71 9.33
N ASN A 236 6.29 1.45 8.66
CA ASN A 236 7.28 0.47 9.12
C ASN A 236 7.93 0.90 10.45
N VAL A 237 8.32 2.18 10.56
CA VAL A 237 8.95 2.75 11.77
C VAL A 237 8.03 2.64 12.98
N VAL A 238 6.75 2.96 12.79
CA VAL A 238 5.76 2.97 13.86
C VAL A 238 5.04 1.63 14.07
N ASN A 239 5.49 0.57 13.40
CA ASN A 239 4.82 -0.72 13.49
C ASN A 239 4.72 -1.20 14.95
N GLY A 240 3.56 -1.78 15.31
CA GLY A 240 3.25 -2.23 16.67
C GLY A 240 2.94 -1.13 17.70
N GLN A 241 3.06 0.16 17.36
CA GLN A 241 2.73 1.24 18.29
C GLN A 241 1.22 1.53 18.32
N PRO A 242 0.62 1.84 19.48
CA PRO A 242 -0.79 2.20 19.57
C PRO A 242 -1.04 3.57 18.93
N LEU A 243 -2.27 3.83 18.49
CA LEU A 243 -2.71 5.20 18.22
C LEU A 243 -2.89 5.92 19.56
N SER A 244 -2.34 7.12 19.71
CA SER A 244 -2.35 7.89 20.96
C SER A 244 -2.32 9.39 20.66
N ASN A 245 -2.52 10.25 21.66
CA ASN A 245 -2.49 11.71 21.51
C ASN A 245 -3.37 12.23 20.36
N TRP A 246 -4.58 11.67 20.22
CA TRP A 246 -5.56 12.16 19.27
C TRP A 246 -5.92 13.61 19.61
N TRP A 247 -5.99 14.44 18.58
CA TRP A 247 -6.48 15.80 18.64
C TRP A 247 -7.29 16.10 17.37
N ASP A 248 -8.35 16.86 17.54
CA ASP A 248 -9.11 17.46 16.45
C ASP A 248 -9.62 18.84 16.88
N ASN A 249 -9.97 19.67 15.89
CA ASN A 249 -10.57 20.99 16.14
C ASN A 249 -12.11 20.97 16.06
N GLY A 250 -12.76 19.80 16.02
CA GLY A 250 -14.19 19.66 15.74
C GLY A 250 -14.59 19.84 14.27
N ASN A 251 -13.64 19.99 13.35
CA ASN A 251 -13.86 20.05 11.89
C ASN A 251 -12.85 19.15 11.13
N ASN A 252 -12.05 19.68 10.20
CA ASN A 252 -11.16 18.88 9.34
C ASN A 252 -9.66 19.06 9.64
N GLN A 253 -9.31 19.56 10.83
CA GLN A 253 -7.95 19.50 11.34
C GLN A 253 -7.84 18.39 12.38
N ILE A 254 -6.93 17.45 12.13
CA ILE A 254 -6.72 16.29 13.00
C ILE A 254 -5.22 16.04 13.20
N ALA A 255 -4.88 15.43 14.33
CA ALA A 255 -3.54 14.94 14.59
C ALA A 255 -3.56 13.73 15.51
N PHE A 256 -2.56 12.85 15.38
CA PHE A 256 -2.35 11.77 16.32
C PHE A 256 -0.92 11.24 16.27
N SER A 257 -0.53 10.56 17.34
CA SER A 257 0.73 9.84 17.45
C SER A 257 0.56 8.33 17.26
N ARG A 258 1.65 7.68 16.90
CA ARG A 258 1.83 6.23 17.00
C ARG A 258 2.85 5.94 18.09
N GLY A 259 2.36 5.77 19.33
CA GLY A 259 3.18 5.68 20.52
C GLY A 259 4.18 6.83 20.61
N SER A 260 5.44 6.51 20.91
CA SER A 260 6.55 7.49 20.92
C SER A 260 7.41 7.46 19.65
N LYS A 261 6.91 6.86 18.56
CA LYS A 261 7.70 6.65 17.33
C LYS A 261 7.29 7.51 16.13
N GLY A 262 6.07 8.03 16.09
CA GLY A 262 5.66 8.90 15.00
C GLY A 262 4.49 9.80 15.36
N PHE A 263 4.38 10.93 14.67
CA PHE A 263 3.30 11.89 14.79
C PHE A 263 2.90 12.39 13.40
N ILE A 264 1.60 12.54 13.17
CA ILE A 264 1.04 13.12 11.96
C ILE A 264 0.02 14.20 12.33
N VAL A 265 0.00 15.28 11.57
CA VAL A 265 -1.02 16.34 11.64
C VAL A 265 -1.50 16.67 10.24
N ILE A 266 -2.80 16.82 10.06
CA ILE A 266 -3.47 17.03 8.79
C ILE A 266 -4.37 18.27 8.93
N ASN A 267 -4.29 19.17 7.95
CA ASN A 267 -5.18 20.30 7.79
C ASN A 267 -5.97 20.14 6.48
N ASN A 268 -7.24 19.77 6.59
CA ASN A 268 -8.17 19.76 5.46
C ASN A 268 -9.33 20.75 5.66
N ASP A 269 -9.13 21.75 6.53
CA ASP A 269 -10.02 22.92 6.63
C ASP A 269 -9.60 24.00 5.62
N ASP A 270 -10.50 24.96 5.39
CA ASP A 270 -10.27 26.10 4.50
C ASP A 270 -9.50 27.27 5.17
N TRP A 271 -8.87 27.03 6.31
CA TRP A 271 -8.02 27.99 7.03
C TRP A 271 -6.75 27.36 7.58
N ALA A 272 -5.77 28.19 7.91
CA ALA A 272 -4.48 27.73 8.41
C ALA A 272 -4.59 27.08 9.81
N LEU A 273 -3.84 26.00 10.00
CA LEU A 273 -3.58 25.38 11.29
C LEU A 273 -2.35 26.05 11.92
N ASN A 274 -2.45 26.50 13.16
CA ASN A 274 -1.32 26.97 13.97
C ASN A 274 -1.56 26.59 15.44
N VAL A 275 -1.01 25.45 15.86
CA VAL A 275 -1.29 24.89 17.20
C VAL A 275 -0.08 24.13 17.74
N THR A 276 0.11 24.20 19.06
CA THR A 276 1.09 23.40 19.79
C THR A 276 0.44 22.12 20.31
N LEU A 277 0.91 20.97 19.85
CA LEU A 277 0.32 19.65 20.14
C LEU A 277 1.29 18.78 20.93
N ASN A 278 0.76 17.89 21.79
CA ASN A 278 1.56 16.85 22.42
C ASN A 278 1.82 15.73 21.41
N THR A 279 3.08 15.58 21.00
CA THR A 279 3.47 14.60 19.98
C THR A 279 3.70 13.21 20.55
N GLY A 280 4.02 13.11 21.85
CA GLY A 280 4.53 11.88 22.47
C GLY A 280 5.95 11.50 22.03
N LEU A 281 6.61 12.29 21.19
CA LEU A 281 7.96 12.04 20.72
C LEU A 281 9.01 12.61 21.69
N PRO A 282 10.21 12.01 21.74
CA PRO A 282 11.33 12.59 22.48
C PRO A 282 11.77 13.95 21.92
N LYS A 283 12.30 14.81 22.80
CA LYS A 283 12.91 16.10 22.42
C LYS A 283 13.88 15.97 21.26
N GLY A 284 13.79 16.88 20.30
CA GLY A 284 14.76 17.05 19.21
C GLY A 284 14.13 17.65 17.96
N THR A 285 14.96 17.79 16.92
CA THR A 285 14.53 18.28 15.61
C THR A 285 14.22 17.11 14.70
N TYR A 286 13.08 17.14 14.02
CA TYR A 286 12.62 16.11 13.12
C TYR A 286 12.37 16.69 11.73
N CYS A 287 12.75 15.96 10.70
CA CYS A 287 12.41 16.30 9.33
C CYS A 287 10.97 15.91 9.04
N ASP A 288 10.19 16.84 8.48
CA ASP A 288 8.90 16.54 7.88
C ASP A 288 9.11 15.73 6.60
N VAL A 289 8.65 14.48 6.64
CA VAL A 289 8.85 13.54 5.54
C VAL A 289 7.86 13.74 4.39
N ILE A 290 6.92 14.68 4.52
CA ILE A 290 5.98 15.04 3.45
C ILE A 290 6.57 16.12 2.56
N SER A 291 7.00 17.25 3.14
CA SER A 291 7.64 18.32 2.39
C SER A 291 9.06 18.00 1.94
N GLY A 292 9.76 17.06 2.60
CA GLY A 292 11.12 16.70 2.22
C GLY A 292 11.58 15.35 2.78
N ASP A 293 12.90 15.25 2.95
CA ASP A 293 13.62 14.05 3.37
C ASP A 293 14.69 14.42 4.40
N LYS A 294 15.05 13.46 5.25
CA LYS A 294 16.28 13.54 6.04
C LYS A 294 17.45 13.15 5.13
N SER A 295 18.39 14.07 4.91
CA SER A 295 19.59 13.84 4.11
C SER A 295 20.83 14.09 4.96
N GLY A 296 21.47 13.01 5.42
CA GLY A 296 22.56 13.11 6.39
C GLY A 296 22.08 13.74 7.70
N GLY A 297 22.66 14.89 8.06
CA GLY A 297 22.35 15.64 9.29
C GLY A 297 21.40 16.83 9.08
N SER A 298 20.71 16.93 7.94
CA SER A 298 19.79 18.04 7.65
C SER A 298 18.47 17.56 7.03
N CYS A 299 17.46 18.43 7.09
CA CYS A 299 16.18 18.22 6.44
C CYS A 299 16.12 19.02 5.11
N THR A 300 15.62 18.41 4.05
CA THR A 300 15.42 19.12 2.76
C THR A 300 14.10 19.88 2.70
N GLY A 301 13.17 19.57 3.61
CA GLY A 301 11.86 20.22 3.76
C GLY A 301 11.73 20.95 5.10
N LYS A 302 10.50 21.00 5.62
CA LYS A 302 10.21 21.61 6.92
C LYS A 302 10.87 20.84 8.07
N GLU A 303 11.23 21.56 9.13
CA GLU A 303 11.71 20.98 10.39
C GLU A 303 10.67 21.18 11.49
N VAL A 304 10.55 20.20 12.37
CA VAL A 304 9.70 20.27 13.56
C VAL A 304 10.56 20.09 14.80
N SER A 305 10.58 21.11 15.66
CA SER A 305 11.24 21.04 16.96
C SER A 305 10.26 20.53 18.01
N VAL A 306 10.58 19.38 18.61
CA VAL A 306 9.86 18.81 19.75
C VAL A 306 10.58 19.20 21.03
N ASP A 307 9.87 19.84 21.95
CA ASP A 307 10.37 20.33 23.23
C ASP A 307 10.56 19.20 24.27
N ALA A 308 11.13 19.54 25.42
CA ALA A 308 11.41 18.58 26.50
C ALA A 308 10.15 17.92 27.08
N ASP A 309 9.01 18.59 26.99
CA ASP A 309 7.70 18.09 27.42
C ASP A 309 6.97 17.27 26.32
N GLY A 310 7.62 17.04 25.18
CA GLY A 310 7.07 16.28 24.05
C GLY A 310 6.12 17.09 23.15
N ARG A 311 5.99 18.40 23.37
CA ARG A 311 5.13 19.26 22.54
C ARG A 311 5.89 19.83 21.35
N ALA A 312 5.17 20.12 20.27
CA ALA A 312 5.70 20.85 19.11
C ALA A 312 4.62 21.75 18.50
N THR A 313 5.04 22.89 17.95
CA THR A 313 4.16 23.81 17.22
C THR A 313 4.14 23.47 15.74
N PHE A 314 2.94 23.29 15.19
CA PHE A 314 2.73 23.01 13.77
C PHE A 314 2.03 24.20 13.13
N SER A 315 2.54 24.63 11.97
CA SER A 315 1.90 25.65 11.13
C SER A 315 1.74 25.10 9.72
N ILE A 316 0.49 24.97 9.27
CA ILE A 316 0.13 24.37 7.98
C ILE A 316 -0.93 25.25 7.32
N SER A 317 -0.58 25.86 6.19
CA SER A 317 -1.56 26.62 5.40
C SER A 317 -2.54 25.68 4.72
N ASN A 318 -3.81 26.08 4.60
CA ASN A 318 -4.78 25.38 3.75
C ASN A 318 -4.45 25.50 2.26
N THR A 319 -3.44 26.30 1.89
CA THR A 319 -2.92 26.43 0.52
C THR A 319 -1.58 25.72 0.30
N ASP A 320 -1.02 25.04 1.32
CA ASP A 320 0.19 24.23 1.15
C ASP A 320 -0.06 23.13 0.09
N GLU A 321 0.98 22.81 -0.70
CA GLU A 321 0.96 21.72 -1.69
C GLU A 321 0.44 20.42 -1.07
N ASP A 322 0.97 20.12 0.11
CA ASP A 322 0.60 19.00 0.97
C ASP A 322 0.26 19.55 2.36
N PRO A 323 -1.03 19.72 2.71
CA PRO A 323 -1.43 20.36 3.96
C PRO A 323 -1.42 19.33 5.11
N PHE A 324 -0.35 18.57 5.23
CA PHE A 324 -0.12 17.64 6.33
C PHE A 324 1.38 17.48 6.56
N ILE A 325 1.75 17.22 7.82
CA ILE A 325 3.14 17.00 8.25
C ILE A 325 3.20 15.65 8.93
N ALA A 326 4.27 14.90 8.66
CA ALA A 326 4.56 13.65 9.34
C ALA A 326 6.03 13.60 9.78
N ILE A 327 6.24 13.22 11.05
CA ILE A 327 7.57 13.06 11.65
C ILE A 327 7.65 11.73 12.39
N HIS A 328 8.81 11.09 12.41
CA HIS A 328 9.00 9.81 13.08
C HIS A 328 10.41 9.63 13.62
N ALA A 329 10.62 8.59 14.43
CA ALA A 329 11.90 8.34 15.12
C ALA A 329 13.11 8.39 14.17
N ASP A 330 13.00 7.77 12.99
CA ASP A 330 14.09 7.75 12.01
C ASP A 330 14.25 9.06 11.20
N SER A 331 13.31 10.00 11.28
CA SER A 331 13.42 11.33 10.66
C SER A 331 13.99 12.39 11.61
N LYS A 332 14.29 12.01 12.87
CA LYS A 332 14.98 12.85 13.86
C LYS A 332 16.43 13.12 13.44
N LEU A 333 16.92 14.36 13.55
CA LEU A 333 18.33 14.72 13.31
C LEU A 333 19.27 14.22 14.41
#